data_AF-A0A0N1DXJ0-F1
#
_entry.id   AF-A0A0N1DXJ0-F1
#
_cell.length_a   1.000
_cell.length_b   1.000
_cell.length_c   1.000
_cell.angle_alpha   90.00
_cell.angle_beta   90.00
_cell.angle_gamma   90.00
#
_symmetry.space_group_name_H-M   'P 1'
#
loop_
_entity.id
_entity.type
_entity.pdbx_description
1 polymer ?
#
loop_
_entity_poly.entity_id
_entity_poly.type
_entity_poly.pdbx_seq_one_letter_code
_entity_poly.pdbx_strand_id
1 'polypeptide(L)'
;MYVNGSCQVGIGTTSPRGALDINSPTTNNKGLVLPTNSNPTNMTNPQGGSLAEGTVMYDNTQKCVKFYNGSVWSNCLCDTCGAPTPTLSADCTQNGFTGSYTTNIPLSGTTFTVTLANNSFSTANLGFQTSDLVLSGVSGLTVSSVSPTTATLNSGQSQVVTYTITGTPNNTGTLTGTWSKLTLNCSNTVTVLPGVRFAYWDTYSIGSATFPEFNSQLSNTANYGATGTYNKIGGFSFIDISDILDTATVPSLLANYDIICIGAETELDDTDSSKIKGFVDGGGVAIILLDEDFNTAVFQAFGNTGTIGSGGVNGITTTDATNTGVFGDGTNASITGLGQHGRILLSQLAPGSVVLATETASTNDIALWKTDSGGRAVFAWDEGVYRSSNITGNVIDTPQEIFLHNIIAYLLNARGF
;
A
#
# COMPACT_ATOMS: atom_id res chain seq x y z
N MET A 1 64.97 -12.78 -45.75
CA MET A 1 65.04 -11.32 -45.56
C MET A 1 64.01 -10.96 -44.50
N TYR A 2 64.43 -10.52 -43.33
CA TYR A 2 63.55 -9.96 -42.32
C TYR A 2 64.22 -8.71 -41.77
N VAL A 3 63.60 -7.56 -42.00
CA VAL A 3 63.85 -6.36 -41.21
C VAL A 3 62.49 -5.90 -40.72
N ASN A 4 62.25 -6.03 -39.43
CA ASN A 4 61.13 -5.40 -38.74
C ASN A 4 61.70 -4.16 -38.03
N GLY A 5 61.18 -2.98 -38.36
CA GLY A 5 61.50 -1.74 -37.67
C GLY A 5 60.23 -1.10 -37.13
N SER A 6 60.17 -0.95 -35.80
CA SER A 6 59.24 -0.04 -35.13
C SER A 6 60.06 1.08 -34.51
N CYS A 7 59.92 2.31 -35.00
CA CYS A 7 60.58 3.47 -34.40
C CYS A 7 59.53 4.50 -33.99
N GLN A 8 59.42 4.77 -32.68
CA GLN A 8 58.80 5.97 -32.13
C GLN A 8 59.88 6.76 -31.40
N VAL A 9 60.08 8.01 -31.81
CA VAL A 9 60.73 9.08 -31.05
C VAL A 9 60.00 10.38 -31.42
N GLY A 10 59.96 11.39 -30.56
CA GLY A 10 59.62 12.77 -30.94
C GLY A 10 59.51 13.68 -29.72
N ILE A 11 60.41 14.65 -29.51
CA ILE A 11 60.78 15.79 -30.38
C ILE A 11 62.32 15.91 -30.48
N GLY A 12 63.02 16.08 -31.64
CA GLY A 12 62.61 16.50 -33.00
C GLY A 12 62.68 15.45 -34.15
N THR A 13 61.51 14.95 -34.56
CA THR A 13 61.27 13.97 -35.65
C THR A 13 59.78 14.01 -36.07
N THR A 14 59.38 13.43 -37.22
CA THR A 14 58.15 13.79 -37.97
C THR A 14 57.04 12.72 -38.10
N SER A 15 56.85 11.78 -37.16
CA SER A 15 55.51 11.15 -36.93
C SER A 15 55.32 10.48 -35.55
N PRO A 16 55.39 11.22 -34.42
CA PRO A 16 55.04 10.72 -33.09
C PRO A 16 53.52 10.85 -32.78
N ARG A 17 52.95 9.91 -32.02
CA ARG A 17 51.54 9.96 -31.52
C ARG A 17 51.40 9.71 -30.00
N GLY A 18 52.47 10.02 -29.26
CA GLY A 18 52.71 9.71 -27.84
C GLY A 18 53.88 8.74 -27.70
N ALA A 19 54.91 9.03 -26.89
CA ALA A 19 56.15 8.23 -26.89
C ALA A 19 57.02 8.39 -25.62
N LEU A 20 56.74 7.59 -24.59
CA LEU A 20 57.75 7.17 -23.61
C LEU A 20 57.40 5.77 -23.09
N ASP A 21 57.75 4.73 -23.86
CA ASP A 21 57.85 3.37 -23.35
C ASP A 21 59.31 3.09 -22.99
N ILE A 22 59.58 3.00 -21.68
CA ILE A 22 60.93 2.78 -21.13
C ILE A 22 61.23 1.29 -20.92
N ASN A 23 60.36 0.39 -21.37
CA ASN A 23 60.49 -1.05 -21.18
C ASN A 23 61.01 -1.77 -22.43
N SER A 24 61.30 -3.06 -22.28
CA SER A 24 61.78 -3.92 -23.38
C SER A 24 60.68 -4.89 -23.81
N PRO A 25 60.76 -5.48 -25.03
CA PRO A 25 59.73 -6.43 -25.50
C PRO A 25 59.56 -7.68 -24.62
N THR A 26 60.54 -8.02 -23.79
CA THR A 26 60.55 -9.24 -22.96
C THR A 26 60.52 -8.97 -21.47
N THR A 27 60.70 -7.72 -21.02
CA THR A 27 60.63 -7.34 -19.60
C THR A 27 60.11 -5.91 -19.42
N ASN A 28 59.18 -5.75 -18.47
CA ASN A 28 58.48 -4.50 -18.16
C ASN A 28 58.81 -4.00 -16.74
N ASN A 29 60.10 -3.82 -16.43
CA ASN A 29 60.58 -3.51 -15.08
C ASN A 29 61.27 -2.14 -14.96
N LYS A 30 61.06 -1.24 -15.91
CA LYS A 30 61.61 0.12 -15.90
C LYS A 30 60.52 1.12 -15.51
N GLY A 31 60.83 1.96 -14.53
CA GLY A 31 59.94 3.01 -14.02
C GLY A 31 60.42 4.41 -14.41
N LEU A 32 59.48 5.34 -14.57
CA LEU A 32 59.76 6.75 -14.81
C LEU A 32 59.98 7.46 -13.47
N VAL A 33 61.15 8.04 -13.25
CA VAL A 33 61.41 8.91 -12.10
C VAL A 33 60.94 10.32 -12.43
N LEU A 34 59.96 10.81 -11.69
CA LEU A 34 59.44 12.17 -11.84
C LEU A 34 60.34 13.19 -11.12
N PRO A 35 60.37 14.46 -11.59
CA PRO A 35 61.00 15.54 -10.85
C PRO A 35 60.51 15.58 -9.41
N THR A 36 61.45 15.42 -8.47
CA THR A 36 61.13 15.25 -7.05
C THR A 36 61.34 16.56 -6.30
N ASN A 37 60.32 17.04 -5.63
CA ASN A 37 60.39 18.30 -4.88
C ASN A 37 59.47 18.30 -3.65
N SER A 38 59.74 19.13 -2.65
CA SER A 38 58.91 19.24 -1.43
C SER A 38 57.75 20.23 -1.55
N ASN A 39 57.80 21.12 -2.55
CA ASN A 39 56.76 22.12 -2.77
C ASN A 39 56.57 22.37 -4.28
N PRO A 40 55.32 22.37 -4.79
CA PRO A 40 55.05 22.68 -6.19
C PRO A 40 55.50 24.08 -6.66
N THR A 41 55.68 25.05 -5.75
CA THR A 41 56.20 26.37 -6.10
C THR A 41 57.65 26.36 -6.58
N ASN A 42 58.39 25.26 -6.34
CA ASN A 42 59.78 25.11 -6.77
C ASN A 42 59.88 24.63 -8.23
N MET A 43 58.77 24.24 -8.85
CA MET A 43 58.73 23.83 -10.25
C MET A 43 58.79 25.07 -11.14
N THR A 44 59.70 25.07 -12.12
CA THR A 44 59.89 26.19 -13.05
C THR A 44 59.69 25.74 -14.50
N ASN A 45 59.24 26.65 -15.35
CA ASN A 45 59.22 26.42 -16.79
C ASN A 45 60.64 26.69 -17.35
N PRO A 46 61.32 25.70 -17.95
CA PRO A 46 62.67 25.87 -18.50
C PRO A 46 62.74 26.87 -19.66
N GLN A 47 61.62 27.21 -20.31
CA GLN A 47 61.54 28.25 -21.33
C GLN A 47 61.26 29.66 -20.75
N GLY A 48 61.16 29.79 -19.43
CA GLY A 48 60.71 31.00 -18.76
C GLY A 48 59.17 31.15 -18.78
N GLY A 49 58.64 32.07 -17.97
CA GLY A 49 57.20 32.30 -17.85
C GLY A 49 56.48 31.32 -16.91
N SER A 50 55.15 31.18 -17.08
CA SER A 50 54.31 30.30 -16.27
C SER A 50 54.56 28.82 -16.59
N LEU A 51 54.32 27.95 -15.60
CA LEU A 51 54.34 26.50 -15.78
C LEU A 51 53.36 26.05 -16.87
N ALA A 52 53.73 25.04 -17.65
CA ALA A 52 52.85 24.46 -18.66
C ALA A 52 51.80 23.55 -18.01
N GLU A 53 50.56 23.62 -18.48
CA GLU A 53 49.52 22.65 -18.14
C GLU A 53 49.99 21.21 -18.46
N GLY A 54 49.67 20.28 -17.58
CA GLY A 54 50.11 18.88 -17.67
C GLY A 54 51.49 18.60 -17.07
N THR A 55 52.18 19.61 -16.49
CA THR A 55 53.43 19.36 -15.75
C THR A 55 53.19 18.41 -14.58
N VAL A 56 53.99 17.36 -14.45
CA VAL A 56 53.92 16.35 -13.37
C VAL A 56 55.15 16.39 -12.46
N MET A 57 54.95 16.11 -11.17
CA MET A 57 56.03 16.03 -10.17
C MET A 57 55.76 14.93 -9.15
N TYR A 58 56.81 14.47 -8.46
CA TYR A 58 56.71 13.70 -7.23
C TYR A 58 56.96 14.59 -6.02
N ASP A 59 55.96 14.73 -5.15
CA ASP A 59 56.07 15.46 -3.90
C ASP A 59 56.78 14.60 -2.84
N ASN A 60 57.99 14.96 -2.41
CA ASN A 60 58.75 14.17 -1.44
C ASN A 60 58.36 14.42 0.03
N THR A 61 57.53 15.42 0.31
CA THR A 61 56.95 15.65 1.62
C THR A 61 55.69 14.80 1.79
N GLN A 62 54.80 14.81 0.79
CA GLN A 62 53.54 14.05 0.79
C GLN A 62 53.64 12.63 0.19
N LYS A 63 54.80 12.28 -0.41
CA LYS A 63 55.10 10.97 -1.02
C LYS A 63 54.12 10.56 -2.13
N CYS A 64 53.77 11.49 -3.03
CA CYS A 64 52.75 11.27 -4.06
C CYS A 64 53.04 12.01 -5.38
N VAL A 65 52.37 11.61 -6.46
CA VAL A 65 52.44 12.32 -7.75
C VAL A 65 51.48 13.52 -7.72
N LYS A 66 51.83 14.63 -8.36
CA LYS A 66 50.95 15.80 -8.58
C LYS A 66 51.04 16.26 -10.02
N PHE A 67 49.99 16.89 -10.54
CA PHE A 67 50.00 17.53 -11.85
C PHE A 67 49.50 18.98 -11.79
N TYR A 68 49.96 19.82 -12.71
CA TYR A 68 49.52 21.21 -12.86
C TYR A 68 48.41 21.30 -13.91
N ASN A 69 47.25 21.86 -13.56
CA ASN A 69 46.09 21.96 -14.47
C ASN A 69 46.04 23.24 -15.30
N GLY A 70 47.15 23.98 -15.39
CA GLY A 70 47.21 25.27 -16.08
C GLY A 70 46.87 26.48 -15.21
N SER A 71 46.37 26.28 -13.99
CA SER A 71 46.12 27.36 -13.02
C SER A 71 46.70 27.04 -11.63
N VAL A 72 46.41 25.86 -11.10
CA VAL A 72 46.86 25.39 -9.78
C VAL A 72 47.42 23.97 -9.85
N TRP A 73 48.20 23.59 -8.85
CA TRP A 73 48.63 22.21 -8.68
C TRP A 73 47.51 21.36 -8.08
N SER A 74 47.38 20.13 -8.57
CA SER A 74 46.55 19.12 -7.94
C SER A 74 47.03 18.84 -6.51
N ASN A 75 46.16 18.27 -5.69
CA ASN A 75 46.62 17.53 -4.52
C ASN A 75 47.32 16.23 -4.97
N CYS A 76 47.61 15.31 -4.06
CA CYS A 76 48.13 14.00 -4.43
C CYS A 76 47.22 13.25 -5.43
N LEU A 77 47.79 12.89 -6.58
CA LEU A 77 47.32 11.79 -7.42
C LEU A 77 47.76 10.49 -6.74
N CYS A 78 46.80 9.71 -6.30
CA CYS A 78 47.02 8.55 -5.46
C CYS A 78 45.93 7.52 -5.73
N ASP A 79 46.31 6.26 -5.58
CA ASP A 79 45.38 5.12 -5.60
C ASP A 79 44.58 5.04 -4.27
N THR A 80 45.12 5.62 -3.19
CA THR A 80 44.61 5.48 -1.81
C THR A 80 44.75 6.75 -0.94
N CYS A 81 44.65 7.98 -1.49
CA CYS A 81 44.49 9.14 -0.60
C CYS A 81 43.15 8.99 0.09
N GLY A 82 43.20 8.65 1.38
CA GLY A 82 42.06 8.45 2.27
C GLY A 82 40.86 7.92 1.52
N ALA A 83 40.81 6.59 1.32
CA ALA A 83 39.73 5.89 0.61
C ALA A 83 38.44 6.71 0.70
N PRO A 84 37.75 7.02 -0.41
CA PRO A 84 36.41 7.59 -0.30
C PRO A 84 35.73 6.69 0.71
N THR A 85 35.34 7.28 1.85
CA THR A 85 34.84 6.57 3.03
C THR A 85 33.95 5.47 2.48
N PRO A 86 34.17 4.17 2.75
CA PRO A 86 33.50 3.12 2.00
C PRO A 86 32.02 3.44 1.95
N THR A 87 31.53 3.97 0.83
CA THR A 87 30.20 4.57 0.78
C THR A 87 29.26 3.44 0.44
N LEU A 88 29.18 2.50 1.38
CA LEU A 88 27.96 1.76 1.54
C LEU A 88 26.86 2.79 1.77
N SER A 89 25.79 2.71 0.99
CA SER A 89 24.59 3.49 1.18
C SER A 89 23.43 2.55 1.41
N ALA A 90 22.52 2.95 2.30
CA ALA A 90 21.25 2.28 2.50
C ALA A 90 20.14 3.22 2.07
N ASP A 91 19.24 2.74 1.21
CA ASP A 91 18.12 3.49 0.69
C ASP A 91 16.83 2.74 1.02
N CYS A 92 16.04 3.36 1.88
CA CYS A 92 14.69 2.96 2.25
C CYS A 92 13.65 3.90 1.62
N THR A 93 13.99 4.73 0.64
CA THR A 93 13.05 5.63 -0.06
C THR A 93 12.76 5.15 -1.47
N GLN A 94 13.75 4.54 -2.13
CA GLN A 94 13.55 3.83 -3.40
C GLN A 94 12.62 2.62 -3.22
N ASN A 95 12.78 1.93 -2.09
CA ASN A 95 12.02 0.75 -1.66
C ASN A 95 11.63 0.97 -0.19
N GLY A 96 10.67 0.25 0.36
CA GLY A 96 10.23 0.50 1.73
C GLY A 96 9.15 -0.47 2.17
N PHE A 97 8.10 0.04 2.80
CA PHE A 97 6.91 -0.74 3.12
C PHE A 97 6.21 -1.22 1.84
N THR A 98 5.86 -2.50 1.80
CA THR A 98 5.06 -3.10 0.74
C THR A 98 3.92 -3.91 1.34
N GLY A 99 2.74 -3.83 0.73
CA GLY A 99 1.52 -4.47 1.20
C GLY A 99 0.60 -3.52 1.97
N SER A 100 -0.54 -4.04 2.43
CA SER A 100 -1.56 -3.24 3.11
C SER A 100 -1.37 -3.29 4.63
N TYR A 101 -1.38 -2.10 5.25
CA TYR A 101 -1.31 -1.95 6.70
C TYR A 101 -2.63 -1.33 7.19
N THR A 102 -3.46 -2.17 7.79
CA THR A 102 -4.82 -1.80 8.19
C THR A 102 -5.09 -2.31 9.60
N THR A 103 -5.67 -1.49 10.48
CA THR A 103 -5.94 -1.93 11.85
C THR A 103 -6.94 -3.06 11.89
N ASN A 104 -6.86 -3.93 12.90
CA ASN A 104 -7.76 -5.07 13.11
C ASN A 104 -7.74 -6.14 12.01
N ILE A 105 -6.93 -5.98 10.96
CA ILE A 105 -6.73 -6.96 9.88
C ILE A 105 -5.33 -7.54 10.02
N PRO A 106 -5.17 -8.86 10.23
CA PRO A 106 -3.87 -9.50 10.26
C PRO A 106 -3.10 -9.25 8.96
N LEU A 107 -1.82 -8.93 9.07
CA LEU A 107 -0.96 -8.69 7.91
C LEU A 107 -0.72 -10.00 7.14
N SER A 108 -0.77 -9.92 5.82
CA SER A 108 -0.44 -11.02 4.91
C SER A 108 0.55 -10.55 3.85
N GLY A 109 1.71 -11.20 3.78
CA GLY A 109 2.75 -10.91 2.77
C GLY A 109 3.39 -9.52 2.85
N THR A 110 3.24 -8.80 3.95
CA THR A 110 3.77 -7.44 4.09
C THR A 110 5.27 -7.44 4.39
N THR A 111 6.01 -6.51 3.78
CA THR A 111 7.47 -6.42 3.94
C THR A 111 7.98 -5.00 4.07
N PHE A 112 9.20 -4.86 4.58
CA PHE A 112 10.00 -3.64 4.49
C PHE A 112 11.30 -3.96 3.76
N THR A 113 11.65 -3.17 2.76
CA THR A 113 12.80 -3.45 1.88
C THR A 113 13.82 -2.32 1.92
N VAL A 114 15.10 -2.71 1.88
CA VAL A 114 16.23 -1.78 1.91
C VAL A 114 17.15 -2.09 0.74
N THR A 115 17.45 -1.09 -0.10
CA THR A 115 18.50 -1.21 -1.11
C THR A 115 19.84 -0.81 -0.51
N LEU A 116 20.80 -1.73 -0.55
CA LEU A 116 22.18 -1.48 -0.17
C LEU A 116 23.04 -1.38 -1.41
N ALA A 117 23.85 -0.33 -1.55
CA ALA A 117 24.78 -0.16 -2.66
C ALA A 117 26.21 0.01 -2.15
N ASN A 118 27.17 -0.65 -2.82
CA ASN A 118 28.59 -0.49 -2.53
C ASN A 118 29.25 0.43 -3.55
N ASN A 119 29.34 1.71 -3.20
CA ASN A 119 29.99 2.72 -4.03
C ASN A 119 31.50 2.87 -3.73
N SER A 120 32.07 1.93 -2.96
CA SER A 120 33.50 1.88 -2.68
C SER A 120 34.24 1.00 -3.68
N PHE A 121 35.58 0.96 -3.57
CA PHE A 121 36.45 0.08 -4.36
C PHE A 121 36.79 -1.24 -3.66
N SER A 122 36.25 -1.48 -2.46
CA SER A 122 36.50 -2.68 -1.65
C SER A 122 35.26 -3.55 -1.50
N THR A 123 35.42 -4.86 -1.42
CA THR A 123 34.31 -5.78 -1.12
C THR A 123 33.81 -5.62 0.31
N ALA A 124 32.50 -5.54 0.49
CA ALA A 124 31.84 -5.49 1.79
C ALA A 124 31.07 -6.78 2.08
N ASN A 125 31.19 -7.29 3.30
CA ASN A 125 30.43 -8.45 3.79
C ASN A 125 29.49 -8.00 4.90
N LEU A 126 28.19 -8.25 4.72
CA LEU A 126 27.14 -7.83 5.63
C LEU A 126 26.33 -9.06 6.10
N GLY A 127 25.98 -9.09 7.38
CA GLY A 127 25.02 -10.04 7.94
C GLY A 127 23.82 -9.30 8.49
N PHE A 128 22.62 -9.84 8.31
CA PHE A 128 21.36 -9.20 8.63
C PHE A 128 20.59 -9.99 9.68
N GLN A 129 19.94 -9.27 10.59
CA GLN A 129 19.10 -9.79 11.66
C GLN A 129 17.80 -9.00 11.70
N THR A 130 16.72 -9.59 12.21
CA THR A 130 15.43 -8.91 12.34
C THR A 130 15.51 -7.66 13.21
N SER A 131 16.43 -7.62 14.18
CA SER A 131 16.72 -6.46 15.04
C SER A 131 17.33 -5.27 14.31
N ASP A 132 17.80 -5.44 13.06
CA ASP A 132 18.31 -4.32 12.25
C ASP A 132 17.17 -3.39 11.79
N LEU A 133 15.89 -3.83 11.85
CA LEU A 133 14.71 -3.03 11.57
C LEU A 133 13.88 -2.85 12.85
N VAL A 134 13.64 -1.58 13.23
CA VAL A 134 12.78 -1.21 14.35
C VAL A 134 11.50 -0.57 13.82
N LEU A 135 10.35 -1.10 14.25
CA LEU A 135 9.03 -0.54 13.95
C LEU A 135 8.56 0.36 15.10
N SER A 136 7.94 1.49 14.76
CA SER A 136 7.40 2.44 15.73
C SER A 136 6.17 3.18 15.20
N GLY A 137 5.43 3.85 16.09
CA GLY A 137 4.20 4.61 15.77
C GLY A 137 2.92 3.77 15.73
N VAL A 138 3.03 2.48 15.41
CA VAL A 138 1.90 1.52 15.43
C VAL A 138 2.29 0.24 16.17
N SER A 139 1.40 -0.23 17.04
CA SER A 139 1.60 -1.42 17.87
C SER A 139 0.95 -2.67 17.27
N GLY A 140 1.32 -3.85 17.79
CA GLY A 140 0.79 -5.15 17.33
C GLY A 140 1.55 -5.78 16.16
N LEU A 141 2.67 -5.18 15.75
CA LEU A 141 3.51 -5.62 14.63
C LEU A 141 4.88 -6.11 15.09
N THR A 142 5.41 -7.11 14.38
CA THR A 142 6.73 -7.70 14.63
C THR A 142 7.47 -7.95 13.31
N VAL A 143 8.80 -7.82 13.34
CA VAL A 143 9.67 -8.22 12.23
C VAL A 143 10.00 -9.70 12.40
N SER A 144 9.44 -10.56 11.55
CA SER A 144 9.48 -12.01 11.73
C SER A 144 10.67 -12.69 11.08
N SER A 145 11.16 -12.15 9.95
CA SER A 145 12.30 -12.72 9.23
C SER A 145 13.02 -11.67 8.39
N VAL A 146 14.23 -11.99 7.96
CA VAL A 146 15.03 -11.21 7.01
C VAL A 146 15.63 -12.11 5.95
N SER A 147 15.61 -11.67 4.69
CA SER A 147 16.19 -12.38 3.55
C SER A 147 16.83 -11.41 2.54
N PRO A 148 18.06 -11.67 2.06
CA PRO A 148 18.97 -12.71 2.55
C PRO A 148 19.48 -12.39 3.97
N THR A 149 19.99 -13.38 4.68
CA THR A 149 20.60 -13.17 6.02
C THR A 149 22.05 -12.70 5.94
N THR A 150 22.69 -12.79 4.77
CA THR A 150 24.02 -12.25 4.49
C THR A 150 24.12 -11.74 3.06
N ALA A 151 25.06 -10.84 2.79
CA ALA A 151 25.39 -10.39 1.44
C ALA A 151 26.88 -10.03 1.33
N THR A 152 27.45 -10.34 0.17
CA THR A 152 28.79 -9.90 -0.24
C THR A 152 28.65 -8.96 -1.42
N LEU A 153 28.98 -7.69 -1.23
CA LEU A 153 28.86 -6.64 -2.23
C LEU A 153 30.26 -6.27 -2.73
N ASN A 154 30.58 -6.60 -3.98
CA ASN A 154 31.76 -6.08 -4.67
C ASN A 154 31.55 -4.61 -5.08
N SER A 155 32.64 -3.96 -5.50
CA SER A 155 32.58 -2.58 -5.99
C SER A 155 31.50 -2.40 -7.06
N GLY A 156 30.64 -1.39 -6.89
CA GLY A 156 29.56 -1.04 -7.81
C GLY A 156 28.29 -1.92 -7.71
N GLN A 157 28.26 -2.93 -6.83
CA GLN A 157 27.09 -3.81 -6.70
C GLN A 157 26.02 -3.24 -5.76
N SER A 158 24.78 -3.70 -5.95
CA SER A 158 23.66 -3.44 -5.04
C SER A 158 22.95 -4.73 -4.63
N GLN A 159 22.33 -4.72 -3.45
CA GLN A 159 21.56 -5.83 -2.88
C GLN A 159 20.28 -5.28 -2.24
N VAL A 160 19.14 -5.93 -2.51
CA VAL A 160 17.89 -5.68 -1.76
C VAL A 160 17.82 -6.65 -0.59
N VAL A 161 17.55 -6.13 0.59
CA VAL A 161 17.27 -6.90 1.81
C VAL A 161 15.81 -6.72 2.18
N THR A 162 15.11 -7.83 2.38
CA THR A 162 13.67 -7.87 2.65
C THR A 162 13.42 -8.35 4.07
N TYR A 163 12.68 -7.54 4.83
CA TYR A 163 12.21 -7.85 6.17
C TYR A 163 10.72 -8.19 6.12
N THR A 164 10.36 -9.40 6.55
CA THR A 164 8.95 -9.78 6.65
C THR A 164 8.35 -9.21 7.92
N ILE A 165 7.19 -8.56 7.81
CA ILE A 165 6.45 -8.00 8.95
C ILE A 165 5.19 -8.83 9.14
N THR A 166 4.88 -9.17 10.39
CA THR A 166 3.70 -9.94 10.78
C THR A 166 2.98 -9.29 11.95
N GLY A 167 1.78 -9.76 12.26
CA GLY A 167 0.95 -9.29 13.36
C GLY A 167 -0.31 -8.59 12.88
N THR A 168 -0.99 -7.89 13.78
CA THR A 168 -2.22 -7.15 13.52
C THR A 168 -2.02 -5.74 14.06
N PRO A 169 -2.10 -4.67 13.22
CA PRO A 169 -2.00 -3.31 13.73
C PRO A 169 -3.15 -3.01 14.70
N ASN A 170 -2.83 -2.52 15.90
CA ASN A 170 -3.82 -2.25 16.94
C ASN A 170 -4.31 -0.80 16.96
N ASN A 171 -3.62 0.11 16.25
CA ASN A 171 -3.95 1.53 16.21
C ASN A 171 -3.66 2.13 14.84
N THR A 172 -4.42 3.16 14.48
CA THR A 172 -4.19 3.95 13.26
C THR A 172 -3.01 4.88 13.48
N GLY A 173 -2.47 5.44 12.38
CA GLY A 173 -1.41 6.45 12.44
C GLY A 173 -0.31 6.22 11.41
N THR A 174 0.87 6.73 11.71
CA THR A 174 2.06 6.56 10.84
C THR A 174 2.92 5.45 11.40
N LEU A 175 3.02 4.33 10.69
CA LEU A 175 3.99 3.27 10.97
C LEU A 175 5.34 3.70 10.39
N THR A 176 6.36 3.73 11.24
CA THR A 176 7.74 4.09 10.85
C THR A 176 8.64 2.88 10.99
N GLY A 177 9.33 2.53 9.90
CA GLY A 177 10.38 1.52 9.88
C GLY A 177 11.74 2.21 9.85
N THR A 178 12.52 2.06 10.91
CA THR A 178 13.89 2.57 10.99
C THR A 178 14.85 1.41 10.88
N TRP A 179 15.58 1.36 9.78
CA TRP A 179 16.61 0.35 9.55
C TRP A 179 17.99 0.90 9.92
N SER A 180 18.80 0.09 10.58
CA SER A 180 20.17 0.47 10.92
C SER A 180 21.12 -0.73 10.89
N LYS A 181 22.32 -0.52 10.33
CA LYS A 181 23.41 -1.50 10.34
C LYS A 181 24.76 -0.80 10.29
N LEU A 182 25.64 -1.10 11.25
CA LEU A 182 26.93 -0.41 11.38
C LEU A 182 26.70 1.10 11.49
N THR A 183 27.19 1.89 10.52
CA THR A 183 26.95 3.33 10.40
C THR A 183 25.82 3.68 9.43
N LEU A 184 25.27 2.69 8.73
CA LEU A 184 24.19 2.87 7.77
C LEU A 184 22.85 2.96 8.49
N ASN A 185 22.00 3.85 8.01
CA ASN A 185 20.64 3.97 8.46
C ASN A 185 19.78 4.53 7.33
N CYS A 186 18.52 4.10 7.31
CA CYS A 186 17.48 4.74 6.52
C CYS A 186 16.13 4.49 7.18
N SER A 187 15.12 5.27 6.80
CA SER A 187 13.76 5.08 7.31
C SER A 187 12.75 5.31 6.21
N ASN A 188 11.59 4.66 6.36
CA ASN A 188 10.40 4.91 5.55
C ASN A 188 9.18 4.91 6.48
N THR A 189 8.08 5.48 6.01
CA THR A 189 6.81 5.53 6.72
C THR A 189 5.67 5.06 5.82
N VAL A 190 4.65 4.46 6.44
CA VAL A 190 3.39 4.13 5.78
C VAL A 190 2.23 4.52 6.68
N THR A 191 1.15 5.02 6.09
CA THR A 191 -0.08 5.33 6.82
C THR A 191 -0.85 4.03 7.08
N VAL A 192 -1.21 3.81 8.34
CA VAL A 192 -2.10 2.73 8.78
C VAL A 192 -3.49 3.29 8.97
N LEU A 193 -4.42 2.85 8.12
CA LEU A 193 -5.81 3.26 8.14
C LEU A 193 -6.66 2.33 9.00
N PRO A 194 -7.84 2.79 9.46
CA PRO A 194 -8.74 1.95 10.22
C PRO A 194 -9.28 0.82 9.33
N GLY A 195 -9.27 -0.42 9.84
CA GLY A 195 -9.98 -1.54 9.24
C GLY A 195 -11.39 -1.66 9.77
N VAL A 196 -12.32 -1.95 8.87
CA VAL A 196 -13.75 -2.11 9.19
C VAL A 196 -14.00 -3.54 9.61
N ARG A 197 -14.54 -3.74 10.82
CA ARG A 197 -14.96 -5.07 11.29
C ARG A 197 -16.39 -5.30 10.82
N PHE A 198 -16.52 -5.97 9.69
CA PHE A 198 -17.77 -6.20 8.99
C PHE A 198 -18.29 -7.58 9.39
N ALA A 199 -19.21 -7.63 10.33
CA ALA A 199 -19.87 -8.86 10.72
C ALA A 199 -20.99 -9.20 9.73
N TYR A 200 -21.18 -10.48 9.49
CA TYR A 200 -22.29 -10.98 8.70
C TYR A 200 -22.93 -12.18 9.40
N TRP A 201 -24.25 -12.27 9.30
CA TRP A 201 -25.06 -13.34 9.85
C TRP A 201 -25.78 -14.02 8.69
N ASP A 202 -25.72 -15.35 8.66
CA ASP A 202 -26.36 -16.22 7.68
C ASP A 202 -25.72 -16.25 6.27
N THR A 203 -26.08 -17.24 5.45
CA THR A 203 -25.42 -17.54 4.17
C THR A 203 -25.63 -16.46 3.12
N TYR A 204 -26.81 -15.84 3.10
CA TYR A 204 -27.21 -14.85 2.11
C TYR A 204 -26.92 -13.42 2.58
N SER A 205 -25.68 -13.18 3.04
CA SER A 205 -25.20 -11.89 3.56
C SER A 205 -23.91 -11.40 2.89
N ILE A 206 -23.73 -10.08 2.80
CA ILE A 206 -22.48 -9.47 2.33
C ILE A 206 -21.33 -9.90 3.26
N GLY A 207 -20.22 -10.35 2.68
CA GLY A 207 -19.09 -10.96 3.39
C GLY A 207 -19.06 -12.49 3.35
N SER A 208 -20.19 -13.14 3.06
CA SER A 208 -20.27 -14.59 2.85
C SER A 208 -19.74 -15.00 1.46
N ALA A 209 -19.45 -16.28 1.26
CA ALA A 209 -19.01 -16.80 -0.03
C ALA A 209 -20.05 -16.67 -1.16
N THR A 210 -21.30 -16.33 -0.84
CA THR A 210 -22.43 -16.21 -1.77
C THR A 210 -22.44 -14.89 -2.55
N PHE A 211 -21.58 -13.92 -2.17
CA PHE A 211 -21.44 -12.61 -2.82
C PHE A 211 -20.00 -12.38 -3.32
N PRO A 212 -19.42 -13.29 -4.13
CA PRO A 212 -17.99 -13.25 -4.42
C PRO A 212 -17.55 -11.96 -5.11
N GLU A 213 -18.33 -11.48 -6.09
CA GLU A 213 -18.03 -10.29 -6.88
C GLU A 213 -18.12 -9.03 -6.01
N PHE A 214 -19.23 -8.83 -5.29
CA PHE A 214 -19.41 -7.67 -4.40
C PHE A 214 -18.36 -7.65 -3.28
N ASN A 215 -18.04 -8.80 -2.68
CA ASN A 215 -16.99 -8.91 -1.68
C ASN A 215 -15.61 -8.61 -2.27
N SER A 216 -15.38 -8.98 -3.54
CA SER A 216 -14.13 -8.64 -4.23
C SER A 216 -14.01 -7.13 -4.50
N GLN A 217 -15.11 -6.45 -4.79
CA GLN A 217 -15.16 -4.99 -4.93
C GLN A 217 -14.89 -4.30 -3.60
N LEU A 218 -15.45 -4.79 -2.49
CA LEU A 218 -15.16 -4.31 -1.13
C LEU A 218 -13.69 -4.54 -0.72
N SER A 219 -13.10 -5.67 -1.16
CA SER A 219 -11.72 -6.04 -0.83
C SER A 219 -10.67 -5.41 -1.75
N ASN A 220 -11.09 -4.78 -2.85
CA ASN A 220 -10.18 -4.14 -3.80
C ASN A 220 -9.67 -2.81 -3.22
N THR A 221 -8.35 -2.71 -3.05
CA THR A 221 -7.69 -1.52 -2.50
C THR A 221 -7.79 -0.28 -3.38
N ALA A 222 -8.10 -0.44 -4.68
CA ALA A 222 -8.42 0.67 -5.57
C ALA A 222 -9.80 1.28 -5.27
N ASN A 223 -10.72 0.51 -4.67
CA ASN A 223 -12.03 1.01 -4.25
C ASN A 223 -11.99 1.47 -2.79
N TYR A 224 -11.41 0.66 -1.90
CA TYR A 224 -11.34 0.89 -0.45
C TYR A 224 -9.91 0.73 0.06
N GLY A 225 -9.21 1.84 0.27
CA GLY A 225 -7.82 1.83 0.71
C GLY A 225 -7.20 3.22 0.67
N ALA A 226 -5.97 3.36 1.16
CA ALA A 226 -5.33 4.67 1.32
C ALA A 226 -5.21 5.50 0.03
N THR A 227 -5.23 4.85 -1.13
CA THR A 227 -5.21 5.50 -2.45
C THR A 227 -6.45 5.19 -3.29
N GLY A 228 -7.43 4.50 -2.71
CA GLY A 228 -8.65 4.11 -3.41
C GLY A 228 -9.70 5.22 -3.45
N THR A 229 -10.81 4.97 -4.14
CA THR A 229 -11.92 5.92 -4.27
C THR A 229 -12.52 6.30 -2.91
N TYR A 230 -12.76 5.33 -2.03
CA TYR A 230 -13.08 5.57 -0.62
C TYR A 230 -11.81 5.39 0.22
N ASN A 231 -11.17 6.50 0.57
CA ASN A 231 -9.82 6.52 1.13
C ASN A 231 -9.71 6.68 2.65
N LYS A 232 -10.81 6.51 3.37
CA LYS A 232 -10.83 6.69 4.83
C LYS A 232 -10.60 5.41 5.63
N ILE A 233 -10.64 4.25 4.97
CA ILE A 233 -10.42 2.93 5.58
C ILE A 233 -9.31 2.20 4.83
N GLY A 234 -8.69 1.22 5.49
CA GLY A 234 -7.68 0.35 4.89
C GLY A 234 -8.22 -0.96 4.33
N GLY A 235 -9.53 -1.22 4.45
CA GLY A 235 -10.19 -2.43 4.00
C GLY A 235 -11.18 -3.00 5.03
N PHE A 236 -11.76 -4.15 4.70
CA PHE A 236 -12.75 -4.85 5.51
C PHE A 236 -12.19 -6.17 6.07
N SER A 237 -12.58 -6.50 7.30
CA SER A 237 -12.46 -7.83 7.89
C SER A 237 -13.86 -8.42 7.96
N PHE A 238 -14.15 -9.42 7.13
CA PHE A 238 -15.43 -10.12 7.15
C PHE A 238 -15.45 -11.20 8.23
N ILE A 239 -16.45 -11.14 9.11
CA ILE A 239 -16.53 -12.00 10.29
C ILE A 239 -17.91 -12.64 10.33
N ASP A 240 -17.97 -13.96 10.21
CA ASP A 240 -19.20 -14.72 10.40
C ASP A 240 -19.59 -14.69 11.89
N ILE A 241 -20.80 -14.22 12.18
CA ILE A 241 -21.35 -14.16 13.53
C ILE A 241 -22.56 -15.08 13.72
N SER A 242 -22.81 -16.00 12.80
CA SER A 242 -23.96 -16.91 12.84
C SER A 242 -24.01 -17.72 14.14
N ASP A 243 -22.87 -18.20 14.61
CA ASP A 243 -22.72 -18.94 15.88
C ASP A 243 -22.42 -18.04 17.10
N ILE A 244 -22.44 -16.71 16.93
CA ILE A 244 -22.05 -15.74 17.96
C ILE A 244 -23.24 -14.88 18.41
N LEU A 245 -24.16 -14.57 17.49
CA LEU A 245 -25.20 -13.57 17.72
C LEU A 245 -26.15 -13.96 18.87
N ASP A 246 -26.49 -15.24 18.98
CA ASP A 246 -27.40 -15.81 19.98
C ASP A 246 -26.96 -15.56 21.43
N THR A 247 -25.65 -15.58 21.68
CA THR A 247 -25.01 -15.40 22.98
C THR A 247 -24.40 -14.02 23.16
N ALA A 248 -24.31 -13.23 22.08
CA ALA A 248 -23.79 -11.87 22.14
C ALA A 248 -24.70 -10.92 22.93
N THR A 249 -24.08 -9.91 23.51
CA THR A 249 -24.77 -8.74 24.10
C THR A 249 -24.54 -7.52 23.22
N VAL A 250 -25.45 -6.55 23.25
CA VAL A 250 -25.29 -5.29 22.51
C VAL A 250 -23.93 -4.60 22.77
N PRO A 251 -23.44 -4.48 24.02
CA PRO A 251 -22.09 -3.96 24.27
C PRO A 251 -20.97 -4.78 23.62
N SER A 252 -21.09 -6.12 23.60
CA SER A 252 -20.12 -6.98 22.92
C SER A 252 -20.13 -6.75 21.41
N LEU A 253 -21.30 -6.63 20.79
CA LEU A 253 -21.43 -6.34 19.36
C LEU A 253 -20.77 -4.99 19.01
N LEU A 254 -21.06 -3.94 19.77
CA LEU A 254 -20.46 -2.60 19.59
C LEU A 254 -18.93 -2.60 19.80
N ALA A 255 -18.45 -3.40 20.75
CA ALA A 255 -17.03 -3.50 21.04
C ALA A 255 -16.26 -4.22 19.92
N ASN A 256 -16.90 -5.14 19.19
CA ASN A 256 -16.22 -6.03 18.25
C ASN A 256 -16.51 -5.74 16.77
N TYR A 257 -17.61 -5.06 16.45
CA TYR A 257 -18.06 -4.87 15.07
C TYR A 257 -18.40 -3.41 14.78
N ASP A 258 -18.24 -3.05 13.51
CA ASP A 258 -18.55 -1.70 13.01
C ASP A 258 -19.78 -1.72 12.12
N ILE A 259 -19.92 -2.76 11.30
CA ILE A 259 -21.07 -3.04 10.45
C ILE A 259 -21.59 -4.45 10.78
N ILE A 260 -22.91 -4.64 10.80
CA ILE A 260 -23.53 -5.97 10.80
C ILE A 260 -24.44 -6.10 9.57
N CYS A 261 -24.19 -7.10 8.72
CA CYS A 261 -25.09 -7.50 7.65
C CYS A 261 -25.93 -8.71 8.09
N ILE A 262 -27.25 -8.59 8.05
CA ILE A 262 -28.18 -9.70 8.28
C ILE A 262 -28.62 -10.24 6.92
N GLY A 263 -28.30 -11.51 6.65
CA GLY A 263 -28.71 -12.23 5.45
C GLY A 263 -30.07 -12.91 5.57
N ALA A 264 -30.54 -13.52 4.48
CA ALA A 264 -31.91 -14.04 4.34
C ALA A 264 -31.99 -15.51 3.87
N GLU A 265 -31.48 -16.46 4.66
CA GLU A 265 -31.78 -17.91 4.52
C GLU A 265 -32.67 -18.42 5.67
N THR A 266 -32.49 -17.82 6.85
CA THR A 266 -33.17 -18.16 8.10
C THR A 266 -33.81 -16.92 8.72
N GLU A 267 -35.01 -17.06 9.27
CA GLU A 267 -35.64 -15.97 10.03
C GLU A 267 -34.82 -15.64 11.28
N LEU A 268 -34.36 -14.38 11.38
CA LEU A 268 -33.76 -13.88 12.61
C LEU A 268 -34.83 -13.76 13.70
N ASP A 269 -34.64 -14.35 14.88
CA ASP A 269 -35.66 -14.30 15.93
C ASP A 269 -35.81 -12.89 16.57
N ASP A 270 -36.86 -12.69 17.36
CA ASP A 270 -37.16 -11.40 18.02
C ASP A 270 -36.04 -10.94 18.99
N THR A 271 -35.36 -11.89 19.64
CA THR A 271 -34.30 -11.60 20.62
C THR A 271 -33.08 -11.04 19.91
N ASP A 272 -32.65 -11.71 18.85
CA ASP A 272 -31.51 -11.31 18.04
C ASP A 272 -31.82 -10.05 17.23
N SER A 273 -33.03 -9.94 16.70
CA SER A 273 -33.54 -8.70 16.08
C SER A 273 -33.44 -7.50 17.02
N SER A 274 -33.78 -7.68 18.29
CA SER A 274 -33.64 -6.64 19.32
C SER A 274 -32.17 -6.28 19.60
N LYS A 275 -31.24 -7.25 19.52
CA LYS A 275 -29.79 -6.98 19.64
C LYS A 275 -29.28 -6.17 18.45
N ILE A 276 -29.70 -6.49 17.22
CA ILE A 276 -29.33 -5.73 16.02
C ILE A 276 -29.84 -4.29 16.11
N LYS A 277 -31.10 -4.10 16.53
CA LYS A 277 -31.64 -2.77 16.80
C LYS A 277 -30.82 -2.03 17.86
N GLY A 278 -30.50 -2.68 18.98
CA GLY A 278 -29.68 -2.10 20.04
C GLY A 278 -28.25 -1.76 19.59
N PHE A 279 -27.65 -2.56 18.71
CA PHE A 279 -26.35 -2.27 18.10
C PHE A 279 -26.40 -1.01 17.24
N VAL A 280 -27.45 -0.84 16.42
CA VAL A 280 -27.63 0.37 15.61
C VAL A 280 -27.89 1.59 16.49
N ASP A 281 -28.74 1.47 17.51
CA ASP A 281 -29.02 2.54 18.47
C ASP A 281 -27.78 2.95 19.27
N GLY A 282 -26.87 2.00 19.51
CA GLY A 282 -25.58 2.24 20.15
C GLY A 282 -24.50 2.86 19.25
N GLY A 283 -24.81 3.13 17.98
CA GLY A 283 -23.93 3.80 17.02
C GLY A 283 -23.26 2.88 16.00
N GLY A 284 -23.51 1.57 16.05
CA GLY A 284 -23.20 0.65 14.95
C GLY A 284 -24.02 0.97 13.70
N VAL A 285 -23.70 0.34 12.57
CA VAL A 285 -24.50 0.46 11.34
C VAL A 285 -24.88 -0.93 10.81
N ALA A 286 -26.07 -1.05 10.23
CA ALA A 286 -26.60 -2.34 9.78
C ALA A 286 -27.03 -2.32 8.32
N ILE A 287 -26.85 -3.46 7.67
CA ILE A 287 -27.43 -3.77 6.37
C ILE A 287 -28.35 -4.97 6.61
N ILE A 288 -29.62 -4.84 6.28
CA ILE A 288 -30.62 -5.87 6.53
C ILE A 288 -31.15 -6.31 5.18
N LEU A 289 -30.78 -7.50 4.79
CA LEU A 289 -31.23 -8.13 3.55
C LEU A 289 -32.49 -8.92 3.89
N LEU A 290 -33.55 -8.65 3.16
CA LEU A 290 -34.81 -9.37 3.26
C LEU A 290 -34.91 -10.34 2.09
N ASP A 291 -35.84 -11.28 2.17
CA ASP A 291 -36.30 -12.10 1.04
C ASP A 291 -37.79 -12.44 1.30
N GLU A 292 -38.47 -13.09 0.36
CA GLU A 292 -39.85 -13.56 0.49
C GLU A 292 -40.00 -14.37 1.80
N ASP A 293 -40.85 -13.87 2.70
CA ASP A 293 -41.12 -14.41 4.04
C ASP A 293 -39.97 -14.41 5.07
N PHE A 294 -38.80 -13.84 4.75
CA PHE A 294 -37.64 -13.79 5.65
C PHE A 294 -37.36 -12.40 6.25
N ASN A 295 -36.82 -12.41 7.46
CA ASN A 295 -36.41 -11.26 8.27
C ASN A 295 -37.55 -10.30 8.64
N THR A 296 -38.74 -10.85 8.91
CA THR A 296 -39.90 -10.09 9.38
C THR A 296 -39.66 -9.52 10.78
N ALA A 297 -39.09 -10.28 11.72
CA ALA A 297 -38.88 -9.84 13.10
C ALA A 297 -37.92 -8.65 13.17
N VAL A 298 -36.80 -8.70 12.43
CA VAL A 298 -35.84 -7.59 12.39
C VAL A 298 -36.44 -6.38 11.67
N PHE A 299 -37.20 -6.58 10.59
CA PHE A 299 -37.95 -5.50 9.95
C PHE A 299 -38.88 -4.77 10.94
N GLN A 300 -39.61 -5.51 11.77
CA GLN A 300 -40.50 -4.96 12.79
C GLN A 300 -39.76 -4.33 13.98
N ALA A 301 -38.58 -4.85 14.36
CA ALA A 301 -37.76 -4.29 15.44
C ALA A 301 -37.29 -2.85 15.15
N PHE A 302 -37.21 -2.47 13.87
CA PHE A 302 -36.93 -1.11 13.43
C PHE A 302 -38.19 -0.23 13.26
N GLY A 303 -39.35 -0.70 13.73
CA GLY A 303 -40.59 0.06 13.77
C GLY A 303 -41.41 0.01 12.48
N ASN A 304 -41.00 -0.79 11.50
CA ASN A 304 -41.83 -1.07 10.33
C ASN A 304 -42.98 -2.03 10.73
N THR A 305 -43.99 -2.15 9.86
CA THR A 305 -45.22 -2.89 10.17
C THR A 305 -45.59 -3.94 9.13
N GLY A 306 -46.29 -5.00 9.52
CA GLY A 306 -46.67 -6.09 8.63
C GLY A 306 -45.54 -7.11 8.41
N THR A 307 -45.68 -7.93 7.38
CA THR A 307 -44.74 -9.01 7.02
C THR A 307 -44.09 -8.73 5.67
N ILE A 308 -43.00 -9.44 5.37
CA ILE A 308 -42.35 -9.37 4.06
C ILE A 308 -43.13 -10.24 3.08
N GLY A 309 -43.64 -9.65 2.00
CA GLY A 309 -44.42 -10.37 0.98
C GLY A 309 -43.57 -10.87 -0.19
N SER A 310 -44.21 -11.20 -1.30
CA SER A 310 -43.57 -11.60 -2.57
C SER A 310 -43.57 -10.45 -3.57
N GLY A 311 -42.40 -10.11 -4.12
CA GLY A 311 -42.14 -8.87 -4.85
C GLY A 311 -41.56 -9.02 -6.25
N GLY A 312 -41.23 -7.88 -6.85
CA GLY A 312 -40.65 -7.77 -8.18
C GLY A 312 -39.12 -7.78 -8.18
N VAL A 313 -38.54 -8.36 -9.23
CA VAL A 313 -37.08 -8.50 -9.41
C VAL A 313 -36.36 -7.15 -9.62
N ASN A 314 -37.02 -6.21 -10.30
CA ASN A 314 -36.38 -5.01 -10.84
C ASN A 314 -36.80 -3.75 -10.10
N GLY A 315 -35.83 -2.88 -9.86
CA GLY A 315 -36.02 -1.59 -9.21
C GLY A 315 -35.42 -0.41 -9.96
N ILE A 316 -35.77 0.76 -9.47
CA ILE A 316 -35.18 2.03 -9.88
C ILE A 316 -34.79 2.85 -8.65
N THR A 317 -33.57 3.37 -8.64
CA THR A 317 -33.10 4.22 -7.54
C THR A 317 -33.76 5.59 -7.61
N THR A 318 -34.04 6.17 -6.46
CA THR A 318 -34.61 7.52 -6.34
C THR A 318 -33.54 8.60 -6.57
N THR A 319 -33.94 9.86 -6.47
CA THR A 319 -33.04 11.02 -6.49
C THR A 319 -32.58 11.43 -5.09
N ASP A 320 -32.68 10.56 -4.08
CA ASP A 320 -32.17 10.89 -2.76
C ASP A 320 -30.65 11.10 -2.82
N ALA A 321 -30.16 12.10 -2.08
CA ALA A 321 -28.75 12.46 -2.08
C ALA A 321 -27.83 11.31 -1.63
N THR A 322 -28.35 10.36 -0.85
CA THR A 322 -27.62 9.17 -0.40
C THR A 322 -27.21 8.25 -1.56
N ASN A 323 -27.93 8.31 -2.68
CA ASN A 323 -27.63 7.52 -3.88
C ASN A 323 -26.45 8.10 -4.67
N THR A 324 -25.98 9.31 -4.32
CA THR A 324 -24.81 9.97 -4.89
C THR A 324 -23.70 10.05 -3.85
N GLY A 325 -22.47 9.73 -4.25
CA GLY A 325 -21.35 9.69 -3.31
C GLY A 325 -20.00 9.65 -4.01
N VAL A 326 -18.98 9.16 -3.29
CA VAL A 326 -17.60 9.13 -3.78
C VAL A 326 -17.41 8.24 -5.02
N PHE A 327 -18.32 7.28 -5.25
CA PHE A 327 -18.27 6.40 -6.42
C PHE A 327 -19.02 6.95 -7.63
N GLY A 328 -19.71 8.09 -7.50
CA GLY A 328 -20.45 8.74 -8.59
C GLY A 328 -21.93 8.95 -8.29
N ASP A 329 -22.70 9.22 -9.34
CA ASP A 329 -24.16 9.39 -9.30
C ASP A 329 -24.84 8.04 -9.54
N GLY A 330 -25.51 7.51 -8.52
CA GLY A 330 -26.30 6.29 -8.59
C GLY A 330 -27.81 6.55 -8.63
N THR A 331 -28.27 7.77 -8.92
CA THR A 331 -29.70 8.11 -9.01
C THR A 331 -30.32 7.67 -10.33
N ASN A 332 -31.63 7.37 -10.33
CA ASN A 332 -32.39 6.91 -11.49
C ASN A 332 -31.76 5.68 -12.21
N ALA A 333 -30.97 4.90 -11.48
CA ALA A 333 -30.32 3.70 -11.98
C ALA A 333 -31.29 2.52 -11.91
N SER A 334 -31.33 1.72 -12.98
CA SER A 334 -31.98 0.42 -12.92
C SER A 334 -31.16 -0.52 -12.05
N ILE A 335 -31.83 -1.20 -11.11
CA ILE A 335 -31.25 -2.24 -10.27
C ILE A 335 -32.04 -3.53 -10.45
N THR A 336 -31.37 -4.65 -10.30
CA THR A 336 -31.96 -5.98 -10.49
C THR A 336 -31.52 -6.89 -9.36
N GLY A 337 -32.48 -7.56 -8.74
CA GLY A 337 -32.27 -8.64 -7.77
C GLY A 337 -32.01 -9.99 -8.45
N LEU A 338 -31.91 -11.05 -7.65
CA LEU A 338 -31.73 -12.41 -8.16
C LEU A 338 -32.39 -13.41 -7.21
N GLY A 339 -33.39 -14.15 -7.69
CA GLY A 339 -34.02 -15.23 -6.93
C GLY A 339 -35.47 -14.90 -6.57
N GLN A 340 -35.83 -15.16 -5.31
CA GLN A 340 -37.08 -14.69 -4.73
C GLN A 340 -36.88 -13.26 -4.24
N HIS A 341 -37.98 -12.56 -3.95
CA HIS A 341 -37.91 -11.15 -3.58
C HIS A 341 -38.96 -10.83 -2.52
N GLY A 342 -38.52 -10.14 -1.48
CA GLY A 342 -39.42 -9.50 -0.54
C GLY A 342 -40.22 -8.39 -1.23
N ARG A 343 -41.51 -8.28 -0.89
CA ARG A 343 -42.30 -7.08 -1.18
C ARG A 343 -42.54 -6.28 0.08
N ILE A 344 -42.16 -5.01 0.02
CA ILE A 344 -42.39 -4.02 1.08
C ILE A 344 -43.23 -2.88 0.52
N LEU A 345 -44.36 -2.58 1.14
CA LEU A 345 -45.18 -1.43 0.77
C LEU A 345 -44.70 -0.17 1.49
N LEU A 346 -44.82 0.98 0.84
CA LEU A 346 -44.52 2.28 1.44
C LEU A 346 -45.26 2.51 2.77
N SER A 347 -46.51 2.03 2.87
CA SER A 347 -47.32 2.12 4.09
C SER A 347 -46.80 1.27 5.25
N GLN A 348 -45.92 0.30 4.99
CA GLN A 348 -45.32 -0.54 6.02
C GLN A 348 -44.12 0.14 6.68
N LEU A 349 -43.50 1.14 6.03
CA LEU A 349 -42.29 1.77 6.53
C LEU A 349 -42.55 2.59 7.80
N ALA A 350 -41.59 2.54 8.73
CA ALA A 350 -41.61 3.37 9.92
C ALA A 350 -41.63 4.88 9.55
N PRO A 351 -42.31 5.74 10.33
CA PRO A 351 -42.30 7.18 10.10
C PRO A 351 -40.88 7.75 10.03
N GLY A 352 -40.61 8.55 9.01
CA GLY A 352 -39.29 9.17 8.79
C GLY A 352 -38.35 8.38 7.88
N SER A 353 -38.71 7.13 7.51
CA SER A 353 -37.95 6.33 6.56
C SER A 353 -37.70 7.07 5.25
N VAL A 354 -36.50 6.90 4.69
CA VAL A 354 -36.08 7.51 3.43
C VAL A 354 -35.94 6.43 2.36
N VAL A 355 -36.75 6.52 1.31
CA VAL A 355 -36.75 5.58 0.19
C VAL A 355 -35.59 5.89 -0.76
N LEU A 356 -34.72 4.90 -0.95
CA LEU A 356 -33.54 4.96 -1.80
C LEU A 356 -33.79 4.32 -3.17
N ALA A 357 -34.70 3.36 -3.25
CA ALA A 357 -35.14 2.74 -4.50
C ALA A 357 -36.55 2.13 -4.35
N THR A 358 -37.29 2.04 -5.46
CA THR A 358 -38.63 1.43 -5.54
C THR A 358 -38.65 0.31 -6.58
N GLU A 359 -39.67 -0.55 -6.56
CA GLU A 359 -39.88 -1.53 -7.64
C GLU A 359 -40.19 -0.76 -8.93
N THR A 360 -39.75 -1.31 -10.06
CA THR A 360 -40.03 -0.72 -11.38
C THR A 360 -41.53 -0.75 -11.67
N ALA A 361 -42.23 -1.79 -11.19
CA ALA A 361 -43.65 -1.98 -11.43
C ALA A 361 -44.55 -1.03 -10.61
N SER A 362 -44.06 -0.51 -9.48
CA SER A 362 -44.83 0.28 -8.54
C SER A 362 -43.92 1.14 -7.67
N THR A 363 -44.18 2.45 -7.64
CA THR A 363 -43.49 3.37 -6.71
C THR A 363 -43.96 3.22 -5.26
N ASN A 364 -45.03 2.45 -5.02
CA ASN A 364 -45.50 2.12 -3.68
C ASN A 364 -44.81 0.86 -3.13
N ASP A 365 -44.05 0.15 -3.95
CA ASP A 365 -43.33 -1.05 -3.55
C ASP A 365 -41.84 -0.67 -3.44
N ILE A 366 -41.22 -0.95 -2.30
CA ILE A 366 -39.96 -0.35 -1.87
C ILE A 366 -38.82 -1.35 -2.00
N ALA A 367 -37.73 -0.90 -2.62
CA ALA A 367 -36.51 -1.69 -2.82
C ALA A 367 -35.50 -1.56 -1.74
N LEU A 368 -35.09 -0.33 -1.52
CA LEU A 368 -34.10 -0.01 -0.54
C LEU A 368 -34.57 1.23 0.18
N TRP A 369 -34.39 1.23 1.49
CA TRP A 369 -34.66 2.40 2.31
C TRP A 369 -33.74 2.40 3.52
N LYS A 370 -33.65 3.55 4.16
CA LYS A 370 -32.99 3.71 5.45
C LYS A 370 -33.97 4.26 6.48
N THR A 371 -33.72 3.98 7.76
CA THR A 371 -34.66 4.26 8.85
C THR A 371 -35.04 5.73 8.99
N ASP A 372 -34.10 6.64 8.71
CA ASP A 372 -34.34 8.09 8.69
C ASP A 372 -33.24 8.86 7.93
N SER A 373 -33.30 10.20 7.90
CA SER A 373 -32.34 11.07 7.20
C SER A 373 -30.88 10.90 7.67
N GLY A 374 -30.64 10.49 8.91
CA GLY A 374 -29.34 10.10 9.47
C GLY A 374 -29.25 8.62 9.80
N GLY A 375 -30.17 7.82 9.25
CA GLY A 375 -30.39 6.43 9.60
C GLY A 375 -29.12 5.59 9.43
N ARG A 376 -28.88 4.73 10.41
CA ARG A 376 -27.72 3.84 10.50
C ARG A 376 -28.03 2.41 10.05
N ALA A 377 -29.29 2.12 9.72
CA ALA A 377 -29.70 0.85 9.13
C ALA A 377 -30.27 1.09 7.73
N VAL A 378 -29.82 0.28 6.78
CA VAL A 378 -30.36 0.20 5.42
C VAL A 378 -30.97 -1.18 5.23
N PHE A 379 -32.13 -1.21 4.61
CA PHE A 379 -32.83 -2.43 4.24
C PHE A 379 -32.81 -2.59 2.72
N ALA A 380 -32.73 -3.82 2.27
CA ALA A 380 -32.96 -4.20 0.88
C ALA A 380 -34.06 -5.27 0.82
N TRP A 381 -34.97 -5.16 -0.14
CA TRP A 381 -36.10 -6.09 -0.29
C TRP A 381 -35.64 -7.53 -0.61
N ASP A 382 -34.43 -7.68 -1.14
CA ASP A 382 -33.82 -8.94 -1.62
C ASP A 382 -32.29 -8.82 -1.44
N GLU A 383 -31.63 -9.86 -0.96
CA GLU A 383 -30.18 -9.96 -0.97
C GLU A 383 -29.64 -10.01 -2.41
N GLY A 384 -30.42 -10.57 -3.34
CA GLY A 384 -30.09 -10.79 -4.73
C GLY A 384 -29.61 -9.54 -5.47
N VAL A 385 -29.97 -8.33 -4.98
CA VAL A 385 -29.46 -7.06 -5.52
C VAL A 385 -27.94 -6.95 -5.43
N TYR A 386 -27.29 -7.62 -4.49
CA TYR A 386 -25.83 -7.62 -4.31
C TYR A 386 -25.11 -8.78 -5.03
N ARG A 387 -25.85 -9.71 -5.63
CA ARG A 387 -25.29 -10.89 -6.35
C ARG A 387 -25.91 -11.10 -7.74
N SER A 388 -26.63 -10.11 -8.24
CA SER A 388 -27.18 -10.13 -9.59
C SER A 388 -26.06 -10.10 -10.63
N SER A 389 -26.39 -10.42 -11.88
CA SER A 389 -25.46 -10.36 -13.01
C SER A 389 -24.93 -8.97 -13.34
N ASN A 390 -25.50 -7.91 -12.73
CA ASN A 390 -25.02 -6.53 -12.88
C ASN A 390 -23.85 -6.19 -11.94
N ILE A 391 -23.52 -7.10 -11.01
CA ILE A 391 -22.35 -6.99 -10.15
C ILE A 391 -21.26 -7.88 -10.75
N THR A 392 -20.18 -7.29 -11.24
CA THR A 392 -19.16 -8.02 -11.98
C THR A 392 -17.74 -7.59 -11.64
N GLY A 393 -16.81 -8.55 -11.66
CA GLY A 393 -15.40 -8.27 -11.43
C GLY A 393 -15.15 -7.64 -10.06
N ASN A 394 -14.09 -6.82 -9.97
CA ASN A 394 -13.66 -6.16 -8.74
C ASN A 394 -13.58 -4.63 -8.86
N VAL A 395 -13.97 -4.07 -10.01
CA VAL A 395 -14.09 -2.63 -10.24
C VAL A 395 -15.55 -2.25 -10.02
N ILE A 396 -15.78 -1.01 -9.60
CA ILE A 396 -17.12 -0.44 -9.44
C ILE A 396 -17.37 0.44 -10.66
N ASP A 397 -18.15 -0.03 -11.61
CA ASP A 397 -18.38 0.66 -12.88
C ASP A 397 -19.81 0.56 -13.44
N THR A 398 -20.65 -0.34 -12.93
CA THR A 398 -22.07 -0.37 -13.31
C THR A 398 -22.89 0.62 -12.48
N PRO A 399 -24.01 1.16 -13.00
CA PRO A 399 -24.89 2.03 -12.22
C PRO A 399 -25.40 1.40 -10.92
N GLN A 400 -25.64 0.08 -10.92
CA GLN A 400 -26.07 -0.67 -9.74
C GLN A 400 -24.94 -0.78 -8.71
N GLU A 401 -23.70 -1.08 -9.14
CA GLU A 401 -22.54 -1.10 -8.26
C GLU A 401 -22.27 0.28 -7.65
N ILE A 402 -22.29 1.35 -8.45
CA ILE A 402 -22.10 2.73 -7.99
C ILE A 402 -23.12 3.07 -6.90
N PHE A 403 -24.40 2.77 -7.13
CA PHE A 403 -25.46 2.98 -6.14
C PHE A 403 -25.18 2.20 -4.84
N LEU A 404 -24.98 0.89 -4.92
CA LEU A 404 -24.78 0.05 -3.73
C LEU A 404 -23.52 0.44 -2.96
N HIS A 405 -22.42 0.78 -3.64
CA HIS A 405 -21.20 1.23 -2.99
C HIS A 405 -21.31 2.64 -2.41
N ASN A 406 -22.16 3.52 -2.96
CA ASN A 406 -22.52 4.78 -2.31
C ASN A 406 -23.27 4.54 -0.99
N ILE A 407 -24.13 3.51 -0.92
CA ILE A 407 -24.77 3.10 0.34
C ILE A 407 -23.74 2.61 1.36
N ILE A 408 -22.77 1.77 0.94
CA ILE A 408 -21.67 1.34 1.83
C ILE A 408 -20.87 2.55 2.32
N ALA A 409 -20.52 3.48 1.44
CA ALA A 409 -19.80 4.71 1.81
C ALA A 409 -20.61 5.57 2.79
N TYR A 410 -21.92 5.69 2.59
CA TYR A 410 -22.83 6.38 3.51
C TYR A 410 -22.81 5.74 4.90
N LEU A 411 -22.92 4.41 5.00
CA LEU A 411 -22.89 3.70 6.28
C LEU A 411 -21.53 3.82 6.98
N LEU A 412 -20.43 3.77 6.23
CA LEU A 412 -19.09 4.00 6.78
C LEU A 412 -18.95 5.41 7.35
N ASN A 413 -19.41 6.44 6.62
CA ASN A 413 -19.41 7.81 7.11
C ASN A 413 -20.30 7.97 8.36
N ALA A 414 -21.48 7.34 8.37
CA ALA A 414 -22.37 7.35 9.53
C ALA A 414 -21.70 6.70 10.75
N ARG A 415 -20.97 5.60 10.56
CA ARG A 415 -20.22 4.90 11.61
C ARG A 415 -19.07 5.75 12.18
N GLY A 416 -18.56 6.70 11.41
CA GLY A 416 -17.54 7.67 11.83
C GLY A 416 -16.18 7.49 11.16
N PHE A 417 -16.12 6.84 9.99
CA PHE A 417 -14.88 6.68 9.23
C PHE A 417 -14.49 7.92 8.41
#